data_AF-C6WLX6-F1
#
_entry.id   AF-C6WLX6-F1
#
_cell.length_a   1.000
_cell.length_b   1.000
_cell.length_c   1.000
_cell.angle_alpha   90.00
_cell.angle_beta   90.00
_cell.angle_gamma   90.00
#
_symmetry.space_group_name_H-M   'P 1'
#
loop_
_entity.id
_entity.type
_entity.pdbx_description
1 polymer ?
#
loop_
_entity_poly.entity_id
_entity_poly.type
_entity_poly.pdbx_seq_one_letter_code
_entity_poly.pdbx_strand_id
1 'polypeptide(L)'
;MAGYGVSPADLQKVAGQYEDHGTDIIQMSSGLAPGVGAGQVGRKFQGVAATYKAYFDRLQENVNTFGRGTNNVAQRLKDVANSYQSEEQSNSTRFGG
;
A
#
# COMPACT_ATOMS: atom_id res chain seq x y z
N MET A 1 -27.22 12.98 -14.02
CA MET A 1 -25.90 12.51 -13.57
C MET A 1 -25.67 13.03 -12.15
N ALA A 2 -26.05 12.26 -11.13
CA ALA A 2 -25.75 12.59 -9.74
C ALA A 2 -24.91 11.43 -9.20
N GLY A 3 -23.62 11.43 -9.50
CA GLY A 3 -22.69 10.38 -9.10
C GLY A 3 -21.37 11.02 -8.70
N TYR A 4 -21.22 11.31 -7.40
CA TYR A 4 -20.01 11.61 -6.64
C TYR A 4 -18.89 12.52 -7.20
N GLY A 5 -19.01 13.12 -8.39
CA GLY A 5 -18.04 14.06 -8.98
C GLY A 5 -16.71 13.45 -9.44
N VAL A 6 -16.55 12.12 -9.40
CA VAL A 6 -15.30 11.43 -9.75
C VAL A 6 -15.58 10.34 -10.79
N SER A 7 -14.84 10.35 -11.90
CA SER A 7 -15.01 9.36 -12.96
C SER A 7 -14.40 8.00 -12.58
N PRO A 8 -14.92 6.87 -13.12
CA PRO A 8 -14.30 5.55 -12.94
C PRO A 8 -12.84 5.51 -13.40
N ALA A 9 -12.51 6.24 -14.47
CA ALA A 9 -11.14 6.32 -14.99
C ALA A 9 -10.19 7.04 -14.01
N ASP A 10 -10.64 8.10 -13.34
CA ASP A 10 -9.85 8.79 -12.32
C ASP A 10 -9.62 7.89 -11.11
N LEU A 11 -10.63 7.14 -10.67
CA LEU A 11 -10.50 6.16 -9.59
C LEU A 11 -9.50 5.05 -9.94
N GLN A 12 -9.55 4.53 -11.17
CA GLN A 12 -8.58 3.53 -11.64
C GLN A 12 -7.15 4.08 -11.69
N LYS A 13 -6.98 5.33 -12.13
CA LYS A 13 -5.67 6.00 -12.15
C LYS A 13 -5.10 6.14 -10.75
N VAL A 14 -5.89 6.66 -9.80
CA VAL A 14 -5.46 6.82 -8.41
C VAL A 14 -5.19 5.45 -7.78
N ALA A 15 -6.02 4.44 -8.06
CA ALA A 15 -5.77 3.08 -7.60
C ALA A 15 -4.40 2.56 -8.05
N GLY A 16 -4.03 2.78 -9.32
CA GLY A 16 -2.70 2.41 -9.84
C GLY A 16 -1.57 3.10 -9.06
N GLN A 17 -1.69 4.39 -8.77
CA GLN A 17 -0.70 5.12 -7.97
C GLN A 17 -0.54 4.56 -6.57
N TYR A 18 -1.63 4.19 -5.91
CA TYR A 18 -1.58 3.55 -4.59
C TYR A 18 -0.91 2.17 -4.66
N GLU A 19 -1.18 1.38 -5.69
CA GLU A 19 -0.58 0.06 -5.87
C GLU A 19 0.93 0.14 -6.15
N ASP A 20 1.35 1.05 -7.02
CA ASP A 20 2.75 1.29 -7.34
C ASP A 20 3.52 1.70 -6.08
N HIS A 21 3.05 2.76 -5.40
CA HIS A 21 3.70 3.25 -4.19
C HIS A 21 3.64 2.26 -3.04
N GLY A 22 2.55 1.52 -2.87
CA GLY A 22 2.43 0.48 -1.85
C GLY A 22 3.44 -0.66 -2.08
N THR A 23 3.67 -1.01 -3.34
CA THR A 23 4.69 -2.00 -3.73
C THR A 23 6.10 -1.49 -3.46
N ASP A 24 6.41 -0.24 -3.85
CA ASP A 24 7.71 0.38 -3.57
C ASP A 24 8.04 0.40 -2.07
N ILE A 25 7.05 0.76 -1.24
CA ILE A 25 7.16 0.78 0.23
C ILE A 25 7.49 -0.61 0.77
N ILE A 26 6.80 -1.64 0.28
CA ILE A 26 7.04 -3.04 0.70
C ILE A 26 8.45 -3.46 0.30
N GLN A 27 8.89 -3.15 -0.92
CA GLN A 27 10.24 -3.47 -1.40
C GLN A 27 11.32 -2.80 -0.54
N MET A 28 11.13 -1.52 -0.20
CA MET A 28 12.04 -0.76 0.67
C MET A 28 12.16 -1.37 2.07
N SER A 29 11.10 -2.00 2.59
CA SER A 29 11.08 -2.54 3.96
C SER A 29 12.22 -3.54 4.23
N SER A 30 12.62 -4.30 3.21
CA SER A 30 13.69 -5.30 3.29
C SER A 30 15.07 -4.70 3.58
N GLY A 31 15.28 -3.42 3.23
CA GLY A 31 16.53 -2.69 3.48
C GLY A 31 16.57 -1.97 4.83
N LEU A 32 15.45 -1.92 5.57
CA LEU A 32 15.34 -1.17 6.82
C LEU A 32 15.85 -1.94 8.04
N ALA A 33 15.86 -3.28 7.98
CA ALA A 33 16.49 -4.10 9.00
C ALA A 33 17.91 -4.47 8.59
N PRO A 34 18.93 -3.83 9.19
CA PRO A 34 20.30 -4.17 8.87
C PRO A 34 20.58 -5.57 9.42
N GLY A 35 21.14 -6.45 8.57
CA GLY A 35 21.45 -7.86 8.92
C GLY A 35 22.58 -8.04 9.93
N VAL A 36 22.91 -7.01 10.71
CA VAL A 36 24.03 -6.98 11.66
C VAL A 36 23.61 -7.63 12.97
N GLY A 37 24.17 -8.80 13.26
CA GLY A 37 24.01 -9.50 14.54
C GLY A 37 24.92 -8.97 15.66
N ALA A 38 24.68 -9.43 16.89
CA ALA A 38 25.45 -9.05 18.09
C ALA A 38 26.96 -9.35 18.03
N GLY A 39 27.40 -10.19 17.07
CA GLY A 39 28.81 -10.49 16.79
C GLY A 39 29.44 -9.65 15.67
N GLN A 40 28.63 -8.93 14.88
CA GLN A 40 29.09 -8.08 13.78
C GLN A 40 29.18 -6.60 14.19
N VAL A 41 28.51 -6.22 15.28
CA VAL A 41 28.67 -4.91 15.91
C VAL A 41 29.92 -4.93 16.81
N GLY A 42 30.76 -3.89 16.71
CA GLY A 42 31.97 -3.80 17.54
C GLY A 42 31.65 -3.82 19.05
N ARG A 43 32.61 -4.24 19.88
CA ARG A 43 32.44 -4.41 21.35
C ARG A 43 31.79 -3.22 22.07
N LYS A 44 31.99 -1.99 21.57
CA LYS A 44 31.39 -0.76 22.12
C LYS A 44 29.87 -0.68 21.95
N PHE A 45 29.30 -1.37 20.97
CA PHE A 45 27.87 -1.35 20.64
C PHE A 45 27.12 -2.62 21.04
N GLN A 46 27.81 -3.65 21.53
CA GLN A 46 27.19 -4.92 21.93
C GLN A 46 26.06 -4.75 22.96
N GLY A 47 26.22 -3.85 23.93
CA GLY A 47 25.20 -3.60 24.96
C GLY A 47 23.90 -2.99 24.44
N VAL A 48 23.92 -2.33 23.27
CA VAL A 48 22.75 -1.68 22.67
C VAL A 48 22.26 -2.37 21.40
N ALA A 49 23.03 -3.31 20.85
CA ALA A 49 22.77 -3.95 19.57
C ALA A 49 21.39 -4.63 19.51
N ALA A 50 21.00 -5.34 20.58
CA ALA A 50 19.71 -6.02 20.64
C ALA A 50 18.53 -5.02 20.59
N THR A 51 18.65 -3.91 21.31
CA THR A 51 17.64 -2.85 21.34
C THR A 51 17.50 -2.17 19.97
N TYR A 52 18.61 -1.82 19.34
CA TYR A 52 18.59 -1.26 17.98
C TYR A 52 17.99 -2.23 16.97
N LYS A 53 18.37 -3.52 17.03
CA LYS A 53 17.78 -4.55 16.17
C LYS A 53 16.27 -4.61 16.33
N ALA A 54 15.75 -4.62 17.56
CA ALA A 54 14.31 -4.64 17.81
C ALA A 54 13.59 -3.41 17.21
N TYR A 55 14.21 -2.23 17.26
CA TYR A 55 13.64 -1.04 16.61
C TYR A 55 13.61 -1.13 15.10
N PHE A 56 14.68 -1.64 14.48
CA PHE A 56 14.72 -1.83 13.03
C PHE A 56 13.73 -2.90 12.56
N ASP A 57 13.61 -4.02 13.29
CA ASP A 57 12.64 -5.07 13.01
C ASP A 57 11.20 -4.50 13.08
N ARG A 58 10.90 -3.70 14.10
CA ARG A 58 9.59 -3.04 14.25
C ARG A 58 9.34 -2.00 13.15
N LEU A 59 10.35 -1.25 12.75
CA LEU A 59 10.25 -0.31 11.64
C LEU A 59 9.93 -1.05 10.33
N GLN A 60 10.64 -2.14 10.05
CA GLN A 60 10.37 -3.00 8.88
C GLN A 60 8.92 -3.51 8.88
N GLU A 61 8.42 -3.98 10.03
CA GLU A 61 7.04 -4.44 10.15
C GLU A 61 6.01 -3.34 9.91
N ASN A 62 6.24 -2.15 10.48
CA ASN A 62 5.37 -0.99 10.29
C ASN A 62 5.31 -0.56 8.81
N VAL A 63 6.46 -0.54 8.13
CA VAL A 63 6.54 -0.18 6.71
C VAL A 63 5.83 -1.22 5.84
N ASN A 64 5.99 -2.51 6.13
CA ASN A 64 5.23 -3.57 5.47
C ASN A 64 3.72 -3.42 5.66
N THR A 65 3.29 -3.12 6.88
CA THR A 65 1.88 -2.92 7.21
C THR A 65 1.32 -1.72 6.46
N PHE A 66 2.07 -0.61 6.41
CA PHE A 66 1.68 0.59 5.68
C PHE A 66 1.55 0.31 4.18
N GLY A 67 2.54 -0.31 3.55
CA GLY A 67 2.48 -0.64 2.12
C GLY A 67 1.33 -1.57 1.76
N ARG A 68 1.02 -2.58 2.60
CA ARG A 68 -0.18 -3.42 2.45
C ARG A 68 -1.48 -2.61 2.58
N GLY A 69 -1.51 -1.65 3.51
CA GLY A 69 -2.62 -0.72 3.66
C GLY A 69 -2.86 0.10 2.39
N THR A 70 -1.80 0.61 1.78
CA THR A 70 -1.84 1.34 0.51
C THR A 70 -2.41 0.46 -0.62
N ASN A 71 -1.96 -0.79 -0.74
CA ASN A 71 -2.49 -1.74 -1.73
C ASN A 71 -3.98 -2.07 -1.49
N ASN A 72 -4.41 -2.17 -0.23
CA ASN A 72 -5.83 -2.36 0.08
C ASN A 72 -6.70 -1.16 -0.33
N VAL A 73 -6.18 0.06 -0.20
CA VAL A 73 -6.87 1.26 -0.71
C VAL A 73 -6.98 1.21 -2.24
N ALA A 74 -5.91 0.83 -2.94
CA ALA A 74 -5.94 0.62 -4.39
C ALA A 74 -7.04 -0.37 -4.80
N GLN A 75 -7.13 -1.52 -4.12
CA GLN A 75 -8.16 -2.51 -4.41
C GLN A 75 -9.58 -1.94 -4.23
N ARG A 76 -9.83 -1.24 -3.14
CA ARG A 76 -11.15 -0.61 -2.90
C ARG A 76 -11.51 0.43 -3.96
N LEU A 77 -10.53 1.21 -4.42
CA LEU A 77 -10.74 2.19 -5.49
C LEU A 77 -11.09 1.51 -6.81
N LYS A 78 -10.44 0.38 -7.15
CA LYS A 78 -10.79 -0.45 -8.32
C LYS A 78 -12.21 -1.02 -8.18
N ASP A 79 -12.57 -1.53 -7.01
CA ASP A 79 -13.91 -2.09 -6.78
C ASP A 79 -15.00 -1.03 -6.96
N VAL A 80 -14.79 0.19 -6.44
CA VAL A 80 -15.71 1.33 -6.63
C VAL A 80 -15.80 1.72 -8.11
N ALA A 81 -14.67 1.82 -8.82
CA ALA A 81 -14.66 2.14 -10.24
C ALA A 81 -15.46 1.12 -11.07
N ASN A 82 -15.31 -0.17 -10.76
CA ASN A 82 -16.05 -1.25 -11.42
C ASN A 82 -17.55 -1.20 -11.10
N SER A 83 -17.93 -0.84 -9.88
CA SER A 83 -19.34 -0.62 -9.50
C SER A 83 -19.95 0.49 -10.35
N TYR A 84 -19.27 1.63 -10.48
CA TYR A 84 -19.76 2.75 -11.28
C TYR A 84 -19.92 2.39 -12.76
N GLN A 85 -18.95 1.69 -13.36
CA GLN A 85 -19.06 1.22 -14.75
C GLN A 85 -20.25 0.26 -14.94
N SER A 86 -20.48 -0.64 -13.97
CA SER A 86 -21.58 -1.60 -14.03
C SER A 86 -22.95 -0.92 -13.89
N GLU A 87 -23.06 0.06 -12.99
CA GLU A 87 -24.27 0.86 -12.80
C GLU A 87 -24.60 1.69 -14.05
N GLU A 88 -23.61 2.32 -14.67
CA GLU A 88 -23.80 3.07 -15.93
C GLU A 88 -24.25 2.17 -17.09
N GLN A 89 -23.67 0.96 -17.22
CA GLN A 89 -24.10 -0.02 -18.23
C GLN A 89 -25.53 -0.53 -17.98
N SER A 90 -25.88 -0.79 -16.72
CA SER A 90 -27.23 -1.23 -16.37
C SER A 90 -28.26 -0.13 -16.65
N ASN A 91 -27.91 1.12 -16.36
CA ASN A 91 -28.79 2.26 -16.56
C ASN A 91 -28.97 2.60 -18.05
N SER A 92 -27.90 2.55 -18.85
CA SER A 92 -27.99 2.74 -20.30
C SER A 92 -28.84 1.66 -20.98
N THR A 93 -28.74 0.41 -20.52
CA THR A 93 -29.56 -0.71 -21.02
C THR A 93 -31.04 -0.56 -20.63
N ARG A 94 -31.34 0.00 -19.44
CA ARG A 94 -32.71 0.20 -18.95
C ARG A 94 -33.44 1.39 -19.56
N PHE A 95 -32.72 2.44 -19.95
CA PHE A 95 -33.31 3.72 -20.39
C PHE A 95 -32.99 4.07 -21.86
N GLY A 96 -32.11 3.32 -22.52
CA GLY A 96 -31.70 3.54 -23.91
C GLY A 96 -32.28 2.55 -24.93
N GLY A 97 -33.26 1.73 -24.53
CA GLY A 97 -34.05 0.89 -25.43
C GLY A 97 -35.28 1.62 -25.96
#